data_AF-A0A2V8LMF2-F1
#
_entry.id   AF-A0A2V8LMF2-F1
#
_cell.length_a   1.000
_cell.length_b   1.000
_cell.length_c   1.000
_cell.angle_alpha   90.00
_cell.angle_beta   90.00
_cell.angle_gamma   90.00
#
_symmetry.space_group_name_H-M   'P 1'
#
loop_
_entity.id
_entity.type
_entity.pdbx_description
1 polymer ?
#
loop_
_entity_poly.entity_id
_entity_poly.type
_entity_poly.pdbx_seq_one_letter_code
_entity_poly.pdbx_strand_id
1 'polypeptide(L)' 'MLSSASATVDTVYRAEWGRIVATLIRSFGDFDVAEDAAQEAFAAAVDQWHAKGIPDSPAAWIIQT' A
#
# COMPACT_ATOMS: atom_id res chain seq x y z
N MET A 1 10.57 5.37 -18.81
CA MET A 1 10.94 4.49 -17.68
C MET A 1 10.01 4.83 -16.53
N LEU A 2 9.34 3.85 -15.91
CA LEU A 2 8.63 4.10 -14.64
C LEU A 2 9.65 4.64 -13.63
N SER A 3 9.25 5.60 -12.79
CA SER A 3 10.10 6.04 -11.70
C SER A 3 10.35 4.85 -10.75
N SER A 4 11.47 4.87 -10.03
CA SER A 4 11.78 3.85 -9.03
C SER A 4 10.60 3.63 -8.06
N ALA A 5 9.94 4.71 -7.65
CA ALA A 5 8.81 4.65 -6.72
C ALA A 5 7.58 3.96 -7.33
N SER A 6 7.20 4.25 -8.58
CA SER A 6 6.09 3.54 -9.22
C SER A 6 6.39 2.05 -9.43
N ALA A 7 7.64 1.70 -9.75
CA ALA A 7 8.06 0.29 -9.85
C ALA A 7 7.99 -0.42 -8.50
N THR A 8 8.36 0.25 -7.41
CA THR A 8 8.23 -0.29 -6.05
C THR A 8 6.77 -0.45 -5.64
N VAL A 9 5.90 0.51 -5.93
CA VAL A 9 4.45 0.38 -5.68
C VAL A 9 3.88 -0.86 -6.38
N ASP A 10 4.16 -1.05 -7.67
CA ASP A 10 3.69 -2.23 -8.42
C ASP A 10 4.24 -3.54 -7.82
N THR A 11 5.51 -3.54 -7.41
CA THR A 11 6.13 -4.70 -6.76
C THR A 11 5.44 -5.05 -5.44
N VAL A 12 5.19 -4.07 -4.57
CA VAL A 12 4.53 -4.28 -3.27
C VAL A 12 3.08 -4.70 -3.49
N TYR A 13 2.35 -4.05 -4.40
CA TYR A 13 0.97 -4.40 -4.72
C TYR A 13 0.86 -5.87 -5.14
N ARG A 14 1.68 -6.30 -6.12
CA ARG A 14 1.65 -7.69 -6.60
C ARG A 14 2.05 -8.72 -5.56
N ALA A 15 2.96 -8.37 -4.65
CA ALA A 15 3.48 -9.28 -3.65
C ALA A 15 2.61 -9.37 -2.38
N GLU A 16 2.03 -8.25 -1.94
CA GLU A 16 1.50 -8.12 -0.58
C GLU A 16 0.00 -7.80 -0.52
N TRP A 17 -0.69 -7.56 -1.65
CA TRP A 17 -2.11 -7.15 -1.67
C TRP A 17 -3.01 -7.99 -0.75
N GLY A 18 -3.02 -9.32 -0.95
CA GLY A 18 -3.88 -10.20 -0.17
C GLY A 18 -3.55 -10.20 1.33
N ARG A 19 -2.27 -10.01 1.69
CA ARG A 19 -1.84 -9.96 3.09
C ARG A 19 -2.23 -8.64 3.76
N ILE A 20 -2.09 -7.53 3.04
CA ILE A 20 -2.47 -6.19 3.50
C ILE A 20 -3.98 -6.17 3.74
N VAL A 21 -4.78 -6.57 2.75
CA VAL A 21 -6.24 -6.61 2.87
C VAL A 21 -6.67 -7.53 4.02
N ALA A 22 -6.10 -8.73 4.16
CA ALA A 22 -6.39 -9.62 5.29
C ALA A 22 -6.06 -8.99 6.66
N THR A 23 -4.98 -8.21 6.74
CA THR A 23 -4.59 -7.51 7.97
C THR A 23 -5.57 -6.38 8.31
N LEU A 24 -6.00 -5.63 7.29
CA LEU A 24 -6.97 -4.54 7.44
C LEU A 24 -8.37 -5.08 7.77
N ILE A 25 -8.81 -6.19 7.16
CA ILE A 25 -10.06 -6.88 7.52
C ILE A 25 -10.07 -7.25 9.00
N ARG A 26 -8.96 -7.79 9.51
CA ARG A 26 -8.84 -8.13 10.94
C ARG A 26 -8.97 -6.88 11.84
N SER A 27 -8.60 -5.71 11.34
CA SER A 27 -8.60 -4.45 12.09
C SER A 27 -9.96 -3.74 12.03
N PHE A 28 -10.61 -3.74 10.88
CA PHE A 28 -11.88 -3.05 10.65
C PHE A 28 -13.12 -3.93 10.84
N GLY A 29 -12.97 -5.26 10.71
CA GLY A 29 -14.09 -6.21 10.78
C GLY A 29 -14.99 -6.21 9.54
N ASP A 30 -14.60 -5.50 8.49
CA ASP A 30 -15.37 -5.30 7.26
C ASP A 30 -14.44 -5.42 6.04
N PHE A 31 -14.88 -6.16 5.02
CA PHE A 31 -14.09 -6.41 3.81
C PHE A 31 -14.02 -5.18 2.91
N ASP A 32 -15.17 -4.55 2.64
CA ASP A 32 -15.25 -3.45 1.69
C ASP A 32 -14.45 -2.25 2.21
N VAL A 33 -14.58 -1.94 3.52
CA VAL A 33 -13.79 -0.88 4.17
C VAL A 33 -12.29 -1.17 4.12
N ALA A 34 -11.89 -2.44 4.28
CA ALA A 34 -10.48 -2.82 4.25
C ALA A 34 -9.88 -2.74 2.85
N GLU A 35 -10.64 -3.12 1.82
CA GLU A 35 -10.22 -2.99 0.44
C GLU A 35 -10.08 -1.52 0.04
N ASP A 36 -11.08 -0.68 0.33
CA ASP A 36 -11.04 0.75 0.04
C ASP A 36 -9.84 1.42 0.73
N ALA A 37 -9.62 1.16 2.02
CA ALA A 37 -8.47 1.69 2.75
C ALA A 37 -7.12 1.25 2.13
N ALA A 38 -7.00 -0.01 1.72
CA ALA A 38 -5.78 -0.49 1.05
C ALA A 38 -5.55 0.26 -0.28
N GLN A 39 -6.60 0.45 -1.08
CA GLN A 39 -6.51 1.15 -2.36
C GLN A 39 -6.10 2.62 -2.16
N GLU A 40 -6.70 3.31 -1.18
CA GLU A 40 -6.33 4.69 -0.83
C GLU A 40 -4.86 4.79 -0.39
N ALA A 41 -4.39 3.86 0.45
CA ALA A 41 -3.00 3.83 0.88
C ALA A 41 -2.02 3.59 -0.29
N PHE A 42 -2.36 2.70 -1.23
CA PHE A 42 -1.56 2.50 -2.46
C PHE A 42 -1.58 3.72 -3.38
N ALA A 43 -2.71 4.41 -3.52
CA ALA A 43 -2.80 5.66 -4.26
C ALA A 43 -1.91 6.74 -3.63
N ALA A 44 -1.97 6.89 -2.30
CA ALA A 44 -1.12 7.81 -1.55
C ALA A 44 0.37 7.47 -1.67
N ALA A 45 0.73 6.19 -1.74
CA ALA A 45 2.12 5.75 -1.91
C ALA A 45 2.73 6.21 -3.23
N VAL A 46 1.96 6.23 -4.32
CA VAL A 46 2.44 6.71 -5.63
C VAL A 46 2.96 8.14 -5.51
N ASP A 47 2.16 9.04 -4.93
CA ASP A 47 2.54 10.45 -4.83
C ASP A 47 3.61 10.68 -3.74
N GLN A 48 3.42 10.07 -2.57
CA GLN A 48 4.29 10.32 -1.43
C GLN A 48 5.68 9.73 -1.60
N TRP A 49 5.81 8.53 -2.17
CA TRP A 49 7.13 7.92 -2.35
C TRP A 49 7.93 8.56 -3.47
N HIS A 50 7.26 9.14 -4.48
CA HIS A 50 7.93 10.00 -5.47
C HIS A 50 8.49 11.26 -4.82
N ALA A 51 7.69 11.92 -3.97
CA ALA A 51 8.08 13.21 -3.38
C ALA A 51 9.06 13.08 -2.21
N LYS A 52 8.90 12.04 -1.37
CA LYS A 52 9.58 11.90 -0.08
C LYS A 52 10.56 10.71 -0.03
N GLY A 53 10.59 9.89 -1.08
CA GLY A 53 11.35 8.65 -1.11
C GLY A 53 10.54 7.45 -0.60
N ILE A 54 11.04 6.26 -0.93
CA ILE A 54 10.44 4.98 -0.53
C ILE A 54 10.82 4.71 0.94
N PRO A 55 9.86 4.38 1.82
CA PRO A 55 10.15 4.02 3.21
C PRO A 55 10.90 2.67 3.30
N ASP A 56 11.64 2.46 4.39
CA ASP A 56 12.41 1.23 4.64
C ASP A 56 11.53 -0.04 4.69
N SER A 57 10.25 0.11 5.06
CA SER A 57 9.27 -0.97 5.11
C SER A 57 7.98 -0.58 4.36
N PRO A 58 7.95 -0.70 3.02
CA PRO A 58 6.82 -0.28 2.18
C PRO A 58 5.48 -0.91 2.56
N ALA A 59 5.44 -2.23 2.77
CA ALA A 59 4.19 -2.92 3.13
C ALA A 59 3.65 -2.48 4.50
N ALA A 60 4.52 -2.25 5.48
CA ALA A 60 4.13 -1.75 6.78
C ALA A 60 3.59 -0.31 6.71
N TRP A 61 4.20 0.53 5.85
CA TRP A 61 3.72 1.88 5.60
C TRP A 61 2.30 1.88 5.02
N ILE A 62 2.00 0.99 4.07
CA ILE A 62 0.66 0.85 3.49
C ILE A 62 -0.38 0.47 4.56
N ILE A 63 -0.03 -0.41 5.50
CA ILE A 63 -0.96 -0.84 6.57
C ILE A 63 -1.21 0.27 7.60
N GLN A 64 -0.26 1.18 7.79
CA GLN A 64 -0.29 2.19 8.87
C GLN A 64 -0.77 3.58 8.42
N THR A 65 -0.81 3.85 7.11
CA THR A 65 -1.23 5.13 6.54
C THR A 65 -2.74 5.26 6.54
#